data_AF-A0A8U0HRG7-F1
#
_entry.id   AF-A0A8U0HRG7-F1
#
_cell.length_a   1.000
_cell.length_b   1.000
_cell.length_c   1.000
_cell.angle_alpha   90.00
_cell.angle_beta   90.00
_cell.angle_gamma   90.00
#
_symmetry.space_group_name_H-M   'P 1'
#
loop_
_entity.id
_entity.type
_entity.pdbx_description
1 polymer ?
#
loop_
_entity_poly.entity_id
_entity_poly.type
_entity_poly.pdbx_seq_one_letter_code
_entity_poly.pdbx_strand_id
1 'polypeptide(L)'
;MSNSEIDDRGRKWPGVAALALFAVMAWIFVGAEFGEAAGFPDGASITASIGYAMFNIGAQNAVPSEGMLVTFEIIDLVLVAALVGAVMLARRDDGGEITSALRSDAVEQEPSPGDVVADGGERTDASRTSSDRRSDGGTERDGGEQ
;
A
#
# COMPACT_ATOMS: atom_id res chain seq x y z
N MET A 1 36.20 24.73 -15.11
CA MET A 1 36.07 23.52 -14.29
C MET A 1 35.20 22.54 -15.07
N SER A 2 35.83 21.58 -15.72
CA SER A 2 35.21 20.50 -16.49
C SER A 2 34.84 19.36 -15.55
N ASN A 3 33.57 19.31 -15.14
CA ASN A 3 32.99 18.13 -14.49
C ASN A 3 31.95 17.51 -15.43
N SER A 4 32.44 16.92 -16.51
CA SER A 4 31.66 16.03 -17.39
C SER A 4 32.24 14.63 -17.25
N GLU A 5 31.95 13.98 -16.13
CA GLU A 5 32.18 12.54 -16.00
C GLU A 5 31.11 11.95 -15.07
N ILE A 6 29.85 12.00 -15.52
CA ILE A 6 28.91 10.94 -15.15
C ILE A 6 29.47 9.68 -15.79
N ASP A 7 29.68 8.65 -14.99
CA ASP A 7 30.12 7.32 -15.39
C ASP A 7 29.10 6.66 -16.35
N ASP A 8 29.12 7.07 -17.61
CA ASP A 8 28.27 6.54 -18.69
C ASP A 8 28.69 5.14 -19.14
N ARG A 9 29.81 4.62 -18.61
CA ARG A 9 30.28 3.25 -18.93
C ARG A 9 29.50 2.18 -18.18
N GLY A 10 28.79 2.50 -17.09
CA GLY A 10 28.03 1.53 -16.29
C GLY A 10 26.59 1.28 -16.74
N ARG A 11 25.97 2.19 -17.52
CA ARG A 11 24.50 2.17 -17.76
C ARG A 11 24.04 1.32 -18.94
N LYS A 12 24.93 1.00 -19.88
CA LYS A 12 24.60 0.16 -21.04
C LYS A 12 24.63 -1.34 -20.72
N TRP A 13 25.37 -1.72 -19.67
CA TRP A 13 25.50 -3.10 -19.20
C TRP A 13 24.18 -3.80 -18.87
N PRO A 14 23.21 -3.19 -18.13
CA PRO A 14 21.93 -3.84 -17.89
C PRO A 14 21.12 -4.08 -19.18
N GLY A 15 21.20 -3.16 -20.15
CA GLY A 15 20.54 -3.34 -21.46
C GLY A 15 21.15 -4.48 -22.27
N VAL A 16 22.48 -4.57 -22.30
CA VAL A 16 23.19 -5.68 -22.96
C VAL A 16 22.90 -7.01 -22.26
N ALA A 17 22.87 -7.03 -20.93
CA ALA A 17 22.53 -8.23 -20.15
C ALA A 17 21.10 -8.72 -20.46
N ALA A 18 20.13 -7.81 -20.56
CA ALA A 18 18.76 -8.16 -20.93
C ALA A 18 18.67 -8.75 -22.34
N LEU A 19 19.38 -8.16 -23.31
CA LEU A 19 19.39 -8.63 -24.71
C LEU A 19 20.10 -9.97 -24.86
N ALA A 20 21.16 -10.19 -24.08
CA ALA A 20 21.83 -11.49 -23.98
C ALA A 20 20.90 -12.55 -23.39
N LEU A 21 20.22 -12.27 -22.27
CA LEU A 21 19.25 -13.18 -21.67
C LEU A 21 18.11 -13.48 -22.64
N PHE A 22 17.61 -12.47 -23.37
CA PHE A 22 16.58 -12.65 -24.39
C PHE A 22 17.03 -13.61 -25.49
N ALA A 23 18.25 -13.44 -26.03
CA ALA A 23 18.79 -14.31 -27.06
C ALA A 23 18.93 -15.76 -26.56
N VAL A 24 19.36 -15.95 -25.31
CA VAL A 24 19.42 -17.27 -24.66
C VAL A 24 18.03 -17.90 -24.55
N MET A 25 17.03 -17.15 -24.06
CA MET A 25 15.66 -17.66 -23.95
C MET A 25 15.07 -17.99 -25.32
N ALA A 26 15.30 -17.14 -26.33
CA ALA A 26 14.86 -17.39 -27.70
C ALA A 26 15.49 -18.66 -28.28
N TRP A 27 16.79 -18.87 -28.05
CA TRP A 27 17.49 -20.09 -28.46
C TRP A 27 16.90 -21.34 -27.80
N ILE A 28 16.64 -21.29 -26.49
CA ILE A 28 16.02 -22.39 -25.75
C ILE A 28 14.64 -22.71 -26.33
N PHE A 29 13.81 -21.70 -26.60
CA PHE A 29 12.46 -21.93 -27.14
C PHE A 29 12.46 -22.50 -28.55
N VAL A 30 13.38 -22.08 -29.41
CA VAL A 30 13.52 -22.63 -30.77
C VAL A 30 14.06 -24.06 -30.73
N GLY A 31 14.98 -24.35 -29.81
CA GLY A 31 15.56 -25.68 -29.64
C GLY A 31 14.73 -26.63 -28.77
N ALA A 32 13.63 -26.16 -28.17
CA ALA A 32 12.77 -26.98 -27.32
C ALA A 32 11.87 -27.86 -28.18
N GLU A 33 12.16 -29.16 -28.19
CA GLU A 33 11.26 -30.17 -28.73
C GLU A 33 10.28 -30.60 -27.63
N PHE A 34 8.99 -30.34 -27.85
CA PHE A 34 7.93 -30.91 -27.02
C PHE A 34 7.54 -32.26 -27.62
N GLY A 35 7.56 -33.32 -26.80
CA GLY A 35 7.08 -34.64 -27.21
C GLY A 35 5.55 -34.67 -27.42
N GLU A 36 5.00 -35.88 -27.55
CA GLU A 36 3.54 -36.09 -27.58
C GLU A 36 2.89 -35.40 -26.37
N ALA A 37 1.78 -34.67 -26.60
CA ALA A 37 1.07 -33.97 -25.54
C ALA A 37 0.47 -34.98 -24.55
N ALA A 38 1.18 -35.24 -23.46
CA ALA A 38 0.69 -36.02 -22.34
C ALA A 38 -0.23 -35.13 -21.49
N GLY A 39 -1.54 -35.36 -21.59
CA GLY A 39 -2.53 -34.76 -20.69
C GLY A 39 -2.44 -35.32 -19.28
N PHE A 40 -3.15 -34.71 -18.34
CA PHE A 40 -3.30 -35.25 -17.00
C PHE A 40 -4.37 -36.35 -16.95
N PRO A 41 -4.29 -37.28 -15.97
CA PRO A 41 -5.30 -38.32 -15.80
C PRO A 41 -6.72 -37.74 -15.68
N ASP A 42 -7.70 -38.42 -16.27
CA ASP A 42 -9.11 -38.00 -16.18
C ASP A 42 -9.55 -37.86 -14.71
N GLY A 43 -10.17 -36.73 -14.39
CA GLY A 43 -10.63 -36.43 -13.02
C GLY A 43 -9.56 -35.87 -12.07
N ALA A 44 -8.29 -35.75 -12.50
CA ALA A 44 -7.26 -35.10 -11.70
C ALA A 44 -7.37 -33.57 -11.79
N SER A 45 -7.62 -32.92 -10.65
CA SER A 45 -7.58 -31.45 -10.56
C SER A 45 -6.15 -30.99 -10.30
N ILE A 46 -5.57 -30.24 -11.25
CA ILE A 46 -4.21 -29.70 -11.13
C ILE A 46 -4.13 -28.65 -10.04
N THR A 47 -5.11 -27.76 -9.98
CA THR A 47 -5.20 -26.77 -8.92
C THR A 47 -5.28 -27.42 -7.55
N ALA A 48 -6.07 -28.49 -7.40
CA ALA A 48 -6.14 -29.23 -6.13
C ALA A 48 -4.81 -29.93 -5.82
N SER A 49 -4.19 -30.57 -6.81
CA SER A 49 -2.90 -31.25 -6.65
C SER A 49 -1.80 -30.30 -6.22
N ILE A 50 -1.74 -29.08 -6.78
CA ILE A 50 -0.81 -28.03 -6.36
C ILE A 50 -1.09 -27.62 -4.91
N GLY A 51 -2.36 -27.41 -4.54
CA GLY A 51 -2.73 -27.08 -3.16
C GLY A 51 -2.32 -28.19 -2.17
N TYR A 52 -2.54 -29.45 -2.53
CA TYR A 52 -2.11 -30.60 -1.73
C TYR A 52 -0.59 -30.67 -1.58
N ALA A 53 0.17 -30.41 -2.65
CA ALA A 53 1.63 -30.35 -2.61
C ALA A 53 2.16 -29.22 -1.72
N MET A 54 1.53 -28.03 -1.77
CA MET A 54 1.91 -26.88 -0.94
C MET A 54 1.79 -27.16 0.56
N PHE A 55 0.82 -27.96 0.97
CA PHE A 55 0.61 -28.32 2.38
C PHE A 55 1.10 -29.73 2.75
N ASN A 56 1.76 -30.43 1.82
CA ASN A 56 2.22 -31.81 2.00
C ASN A 56 1.09 -32.78 2.41
N ILE A 57 -0.09 -32.65 1.78
CA ILE A 57 -1.29 -33.46 2.03
C ILE A 57 -1.40 -34.56 0.97
N GLY A 58 -1.66 -35.80 1.38
CA GLY A 58 -1.96 -36.90 0.45
C GLY A 58 -3.44 -36.91 0.02
N ALA A 59 -3.70 -37.01 -1.29
CA ALA A 59 -5.05 -37.11 -1.84
C ALA A 59 -5.13 -38.16 -2.96
N GLN A 60 -6.26 -38.87 -3.02
CA GLN A 60 -6.44 -40.06 -3.87
C GLN A 60 -6.41 -39.77 -5.38
N ASN A 61 -6.87 -38.59 -5.81
CA ASN A 61 -6.91 -38.17 -7.22
C ASN A 61 -5.91 -37.03 -7.51
N ALA A 62 -4.92 -36.83 -6.65
CA ALA A 62 -3.89 -35.82 -6.88
C ALA A 62 -2.78 -36.36 -7.79
N VAL A 63 -2.26 -35.48 -8.64
CA VAL A 63 -1.08 -35.78 -9.45
C VAL A 63 0.14 -35.90 -8.52
N PRO A 64 0.92 -37.00 -8.59
CA PRO A 64 2.12 -37.17 -7.78
C PRO A 64 3.09 -36.01 -7.95
N SER A 65 3.53 -35.43 -6.83
CA SER A 65 4.44 -34.28 -6.79
C SER A 65 5.22 -34.24 -5.49
N GLU A 66 6.34 -33.51 -5.49
CA GLU A 66 7.11 -33.24 -4.27
C GLU A 66 6.38 -32.24 -3.36
N GLY A 67 6.52 -32.42 -2.05
CA GLY A 67 5.96 -31.50 -1.07
C GLY A 67 6.68 -30.15 -1.11
N MET A 68 5.91 -29.06 -1.16
CA MET A 68 6.43 -27.68 -1.21
C MET A 68 6.16 -26.88 0.06
N LEU A 69 5.93 -27.57 1.20
CA LEU A 69 5.60 -26.93 2.48
C LEU A 69 6.64 -25.90 2.91
N VAL A 70 7.92 -26.21 2.75
CA VAL A 70 9.01 -25.28 3.11
C VAL A 70 8.97 -24.03 2.22
N THR A 71 8.72 -24.19 0.92
CA THR A 71 8.60 -23.04 0.00
C THR A 71 7.40 -22.18 0.35
N PHE A 72 6.26 -22.79 0.65
CA PHE A 72 5.07 -22.08 1.11
C PHE A 72 5.34 -21.27 2.38
N GLU A 73 6.01 -21.87 3.37
CA GLU A 73 6.38 -21.21 4.62
C GLU A 73 7.33 -20.03 4.39
N ILE A 74 8.32 -20.17 3.50
CA ILE A 74 9.23 -19.06 3.17
C ILE A 74 8.45 -17.89 2.54
N ILE A 75 7.51 -18.18 1.64
CA ILE A 75 6.66 -17.14 1.03
C ILE A 75 5.83 -16.46 2.11
N ASP A 76 5.22 -17.19 3.04
CA ASP A 76 4.47 -16.61 4.16
C ASP A 76 5.33 -15.65 4.99
N LEU A 77 6.53 -16.08 5.40
CA LEU A 77 7.46 -15.22 6.14
C LEU A 77 7.84 -13.95 5.36
N VAL A 78 8.07 -14.07 4.05
CA VAL A 78 8.37 -12.93 3.18
C VAL A 78 7.16 -11.99 3.06
N LEU A 79 5.94 -12.53 2.92
CA LEU A 79 4.72 -11.73 2.84
C LEU A 79 4.47 -10.98 4.16
N VAL A 80 4.69 -11.62 5.31
CA VAL A 80 4.59 -10.98 6.62
C VAL A 80 5.63 -9.87 6.76
N ALA A 81 6.90 -10.13 6.40
CA ALA A 81 7.95 -9.12 6.44
C ALA A 81 7.67 -7.94 5.50
N ALA A 82 7.17 -8.23 4.28
CA ALA A 82 6.77 -7.22 3.31
C ALA A 82 5.59 -6.38 3.80
N LEU A 83 4.60 -6.99 4.45
CA LEU A 83 3.48 -6.28 5.06
C LEU A 83 3.97 -5.34 6.17
N VAL A 84 4.83 -5.82 7.08
CA VAL A 84 5.43 -4.99 8.13
C VAL A 84 6.24 -3.84 7.51
N GLY A 85 7.04 -4.12 6.49
CA GLY A 85 7.80 -3.11 5.75
C GLY A 85 6.90 -2.07 5.08
N ALA A 86 5.83 -2.51 4.43
CA ALA A 86 4.85 -1.62 3.79
C ALA A 86 4.14 -0.73 4.82
N VAL A 87 3.76 -1.28 5.98
CA VAL A 87 3.15 -0.52 7.08
C VAL A 87 4.14 0.50 7.66
N MET A 88 5.40 0.11 7.89
CA MET A 88 6.42 1.00 8.40
C MET A 88 6.75 2.14 7.42
N LEU A 89 6.78 1.86 6.11
CA LEU A 89 6.97 2.87 5.06
C LEU A 89 5.76 3.79 4.90
N ALA A 90 4.54 3.24 5.02
CA ALA A 90 3.31 4.02 4.95
C ALA A 90 3.16 4.96 6.15
N ARG A 91 3.74 4.58 7.30
CA ARG A 91 3.76 5.42 8.49
C ARG A 91 4.82 6.50 8.35
N ARG A 92 4.42 7.65 7.82
CA ARG A 92 5.23 8.86 7.81
C ARG A 92 5.09 9.57 9.16
N ASP A 93 6.20 9.74 9.87
CA ASP A 93 6.29 10.67 11.00
C ASP A 93 6.54 12.08 10.44
N ASP A 94 5.53 12.93 10.43
CA ASP A 94 5.74 14.37 10.29
C ASP A 94 5.87 14.96 11.71
N GLY A 95 7.11 15.16 12.17
CA GLY A 95 7.39 15.96 13.38
C GLY A 95 7.16 15.30 14.74
N GLY A 96 7.07 13.96 14.82
CA GLY A 96 6.92 13.23 16.09
C GLY A 96 5.48 12.97 16.51
N GLU A 97 4.51 13.30 15.65
CA GLU A 97 3.11 12.90 15.80
C GLU A 97 2.73 11.97 14.63
N ILE A 98 2.18 10.80 14.95
CA ILE A 98 1.83 9.80 13.95
C ILE A 98 0.52 10.23 13.27
N THR A 99 0.63 10.86 12.11
CA THR A 99 -0.50 11.22 11.27
C THR A 99 -0.88 10.05 10.36
N SER A 100 -2.03 9.42 10.62
CA SER A 100 -2.58 8.41 9.72
C SER A 100 -3.21 9.10 8.50
N ALA A 101 -2.74 8.78 7.30
CA ALA A 101 -3.03 9.49 6.04
C ALA A 101 -4.51 9.54 5.61
N LEU A 102 -5.43 8.92 6.35
CA LEU A 102 -6.87 8.92 6.05
C LEU A 102 -7.70 9.88 6.93
N ARG A 103 -7.09 10.60 7.88
CA ARG A 103 -7.84 11.47 8.79
C ARG A 103 -7.18 12.84 8.91
N SER A 104 -7.30 13.66 7.88
CA SER A 104 -6.99 15.09 8.00
C SER A 104 -8.05 16.02 7.41
N ASP A 105 -8.80 15.65 6.37
CA ASP A 105 -9.58 16.68 5.64
C ASP A 105 -11.09 16.45 5.56
N ALA A 106 -11.68 15.56 6.37
CA ALA A 106 -13.13 15.31 6.36
C ALA A 106 -13.96 16.20 7.33
N VAL A 107 -13.39 17.29 7.87
CA VAL A 107 -14.07 18.12 8.89
C VAL A 107 -14.43 19.54 8.42
N GLU A 108 -14.21 19.90 7.15
CA GLU A 108 -14.53 21.26 6.69
C GLU A 108 -15.45 21.29 5.46
N GLN A 109 -16.71 20.88 5.64
CA GLN A 109 -17.79 21.28 4.74
C GLN A 109 -19.11 21.37 5.50
N GLU A 110 -19.49 22.60 5.89
CA GLU A 110 -20.82 22.90 6.43
C GLU A 110 -21.86 22.78 5.29
N PRO A 111 -22.91 21.92 5.44
CA PRO A 111 -24.00 21.80 4.48
C PRO A 111 -24.94 23.01 4.58
N SER A 112 -25.35 23.53 3.42
CA SER A 112 -26.30 24.65 3.27
C SER A 112 -27.73 24.20 3.63
N PRO A 113 -28.62 25.07 4.15
CA PRO A 113 -30.01 24.70 4.47
C PRO A 113 -30.77 24.30 3.20
N GLY A 114 -30.91 22.98 2.99
CA GLY A 114 -31.54 22.39 1.81
C GLY A 114 -31.01 21.00 1.44
N ASP A 115 -29.82 20.63 1.92
CA ASP A 115 -29.30 19.28 1.70
C ASP A 115 -29.85 18.31 2.75
N VAL A 116 -30.59 17.31 2.26
CA VAL A 116 -31.11 16.19 3.03
C VAL A 116 -29.96 15.42 3.67
N VAL A 117 -29.91 15.44 5.00
CA VAL A 117 -28.93 14.68 5.82
C VAL A 117 -29.49 13.28 6.07
N ALA A 118 -28.77 12.25 5.61
CA ALA A 118 -28.95 10.90 6.12
C ALA A 118 -28.35 10.84 7.53
N ASP A 119 -29.22 10.65 8.52
CA ASP A 119 -28.95 10.54 9.96
C ASP A 119 -27.87 9.49 10.27
N GLY A 120 -26.87 9.89 11.05
CA GLY A 120 -25.84 8.97 11.54
C GLY A 120 -24.73 9.58 12.38
N GLY A 121 -25.06 10.30 13.47
CA GLY A 121 -24.16 10.39 14.64
C GLY A 121 -23.77 11.78 15.15
N GLU A 122 -24.16 12.05 16.39
CA GLU A 122 -24.04 13.30 17.15
C GLU A 122 -22.59 13.73 17.46
N ARG A 123 -22.35 15.05 17.49
CA ARG A 123 -21.44 15.65 18.50
C ARG A 123 -21.90 17.01 18.99
N THR A 124 -21.90 17.10 20.32
CA THR A 124 -22.04 18.29 21.14
C THR A 124 -20.76 19.12 21.20
N ASP A 125 -20.98 20.41 21.44
CA ASP A 125 -20.11 21.40 22.09
C ASP A 125 -19.05 22.16 21.27
N ALA A 126 -19.43 23.41 20.99
CA ALA A 126 -18.85 24.62 21.61
C ALA A 126 -17.34 24.85 21.50
N SER A 127 -16.98 25.86 20.70
CA SER A 127 -15.77 26.67 20.86
C SER A 127 -16.12 28.12 20.49
N ARG A 128 -16.19 29.07 21.45
CA ARG A 128 -15.12 29.98 21.92
C ARG A 128 -14.44 30.74 20.76
N THR A 129 -14.41 32.08 20.75
CA THR A 129 -13.32 32.89 21.38
C THR A 129 -13.55 34.35 20.97
N SER A 130 -13.79 35.28 21.90
CA SER A 130 -12.83 36.20 22.55
C SER A 130 -12.26 37.32 21.68
N SER A 131 -12.41 38.56 22.15
CA SER A 131 -11.50 39.67 21.89
C SER A 131 -11.59 40.69 23.03
N ASP A 132 -10.48 40.81 23.78
CA ASP A 132 -10.23 41.71 24.90
C ASP A 132 -10.16 43.20 24.50
N ARG A 133 -10.56 44.10 25.42
CA ARG A 133 -9.81 45.35 25.72
C ARG A 133 -10.17 45.96 27.08
N ARG A 134 -9.12 46.26 27.85
CA ARG A 134 -9.07 46.89 29.20
C ARG A 134 -9.13 48.43 29.14
N SER A 135 -9.24 49.03 30.34
CA SER A 135 -8.95 50.45 30.71
C SER A 135 -10.05 51.45 30.36
N ASP A 136 -10.41 52.47 31.13
CA ASP A 136 -9.78 53.19 32.24
C ASP A 136 -10.86 54.06 32.93
N GLY A 137 -10.61 54.54 34.15
CA GLY A 137 -11.52 55.39 34.91
C GLY A 137 -11.52 56.86 34.50
N GLY A 138 -12.54 57.59 34.98
CA GLY A 138 -12.51 59.04 35.20
C GLY A 138 -13.27 59.92 34.20
N THR A 139 -14.40 60.50 34.64
CA THR A 139 -14.58 61.96 34.89
C THR A 139 -16.05 62.35 34.91
N GLU A 140 -16.37 63.19 35.89
CA GLU A 140 -17.62 63.94 36.09
C GLU A 140 -17.98 64.83 34.89
N ARG A 141 -19.29 64.95 34.57
CA ARG A 141 -20.06 66.15 34.15
C ARG A 141 -21.55 65.82 34.35
N ASP A 142 -22.26 66.41 35.30
CA ASP A 142 -22.93 67.73 35.28
C ASP A 142 -23.95 67.91 34.16
N GLY A 143 -25.16 68.33 34.55
CA GLY A 143 -26.18 68.93 33.67
C GLY A 143 -27.25 67.99 33.13
N GLY A 144 -28.31 67.74 33.90
CA GLY A 144 -29.55 67.12 33.44
C GLY A 144 -30.76 67.90 33.93
N GLU A 145 -31.35 68.66 33.03
CA GLU A 145 -32.45 69.60 33.23
C GLU A 145 -33.79 68.89 33.49
N GLN A 146 -34.46 69.32 34.57
CA GLN A 146 -35.91 69.53 34.80
C GLN A 146 -36.37 69.09 36.20
#